data_AF-A0A950PJR2-F1
#
_entry.id   AF-A0A950PJR2-F1
#
_cell.length_a   1.000
_cell.length_b   1.000
_cell.length_c   1.000
_cell.angle_alpha   90.00
_cell.angle_beta   90.00
_cell.angle_gamma   90.00
#
_symmetry.space_group_name_H-M   'P 1'
#
loop_
_entity.id
_entity.type
_entity.pdbx_description
1 polymer ?
#
loop_
_entity_poly.entity_id
_entity_poly.type
_entity_poly.pdbx_seq_one_letter_code
_entity_poly.pdbx_strand_id
1 'polypeptide(L)'
;MKAPTSSREVRWLTSDELLALPAAIDLDTANRALMIGRSTGYALAKRGEYPIKVLRLGTAYRVVTADLLNLLGLGQQPGAGQHGLAV
;
A
#
# COMPACT_ATOMS: atom_id res chain seq x y z
N MET A 1 -22.60 11.70 -15.20
CA MET A 1 -21.20 11.48 -14.76
C MET A 1 -21.08 9.99 -14.48
N LYS A 2 -20.31 9.23 -15.28
CA LYS A 2 -20.30 7.76 -15.22
C LYS A 2 -19.63 7.30 -13.92
N ALA A 3 -20.35 6.55 -13.10
CA ALA A 3 -19.75 5.75 -12.03
C ALA A 3 -18.96 4.61 -12.69
N PRO A 4 -17.68 4.37 -12.33
CA PRO A 4 -17.07 3.11 -12.69
C PRO A 4 -17.66 2.03 -11.79
N THR A 5 -18.62 1.27 -12.32
CA THR A 5 -18.94 -0.08 -11.89
C THR A 5 -17.67 -0.90 -12.01
N SER A 6 -16.90 -1.02 -10.93
CA SER A 6 -15.70 -1.84 -10.90
C SER A 6 -16.11 -3.30 -10.67
N SER A 7 -16.46 -3.97 -11.76
CA SER A 7 -16.47 -5.43 -11.80
C SER A 7 -15.11 -5.93 -11.34
N ARG A 8 -15.15 -6.94 -10.48
CA ARG A 8 -14.03 -7.51 -9.74
C ARG A 8 -13.09 -8.30 -10.66
N GLU A 9 -12.52 -7.65 -11.65
CA GLU A 9 -11.41 -8.18 -12.44
C GLU A 9 -10.13 -8.04 -11.60
N VAL A 10 -9.32 -9.08 -11.57
CA VAL A 10 -8.01 -9.08 -10.91
C VAL A 10 -7.07 -8.25 -11.79
N ARG A 11 -7.29 -6.94 -11.81
CA ARG A 11 -6.40 -5.99 -12.45
C ARG A 11 -5.37 -5.54 -11.42
N TRP A 12 -4.11 -5.71 -11.77
CA TRP A 12 -2.99 -5.16 -11.02
C TRP A 12 -3.12 -3.64 -10.95
N LEU A 13 -2.71 -3.05 -9.82
CA LEU A 13 -2.72 -1.61 -9.65
C LEU A 13 -1.51 -1.00 -10.36
N THR A 14 -1.74 0.09 -11.09
CA THR A 14 -0.68 0.87 -11.74
C THR A 14 -0.11 1.93 -10.79
N SER A 15 1.11 2.41 -11.03
CA SER A 15 1.76 3.40 -10.13
C SER A 15 0.94 4.68 -9.91
N ASP A 16 0.24 5.15 -10.95
CA ASP A 16 -0.67 6.30 -10.87
C ASP A 16 -1.85 6.01 -9.93
N GLU A 17 -2.45 4.82 -10.05
CA GLU A 17 -3.54 4.40 -9.17
C GLU A 17 -3.07 4.22 -7.72
N LEU A 18 -1.81 3.83 -7.46
CA LEU A 18 -1.27 3.75 -6.10
C LEU A 18 -1.17 5.14 -5.44
N LEU A 19 -0.78 6.17 -6.20
CA LEU A 19 -0.64 7.53 -5.70
C LEU A 19 -1.99 8.22 -5.44
N ALA A 20 -3.05 7.77 -6.13
CA ALA A 20 -4.42 8.23 -5.92
C ALA A 20 -5.13 7.56 -4.72
N LEU A 21 -4.47 6.62 -4.01
CA LEU A 21 -5.09 5.90 -2.90
C LEU A 21 -5.29 6.81 -1.67
N PRO A 22 -6.36 6.58 -0.89
CA PRO A 22 -6.51 7.21 0.42
C PRO A 22 -5.34 6.85 1.34
N ALA A 23 -5.12 7.65 2.39
CA ALA A 23 -3.97 7.52 3.31
C ALA A 23 -3.78 6.10 3.91
N ALA A 24 -4.86 5.31 3.98
CA ALA A 24 -4.79 3.89 4.30
C ALA A 24 -5.77 3.08 3.43
N ILE A 25 -5.30 1.92 2.94
CA ILE A 25 -6.05 1.01 2.07
C ILE A 25 -6.39 -0.30 2.78
N ASP A 26 -7.31 -1.09 2.19
CA ASP A 26 -7.61 -2.44 2.69
C ASP A 26 -6.47 -3.42 2.40
N LEU A 27 -6.40 -4.48 3.20
CA LEU A 27 -5.42 -5.54 3.04
C LEU A 27 -5.52 -6.28 1.69
N ASP A 28 -6.71 -6.47 1.10
CA ASP A 28 -6.87 -7.06 -0.23
C ASP A 28 -6.20 -6.20 -1.31
N THR A 29 -6.32 -4.87 -1.21
CA THR A 29 -5.68 -3.93 -2.12
C THR A 29 -4.16 -3.97 -2.00
N ALA A 30 -3.62 -3.97 -0.78
CA ALA A 30 -2.18 -4.10 -0.55
C ALA A 30 -1.63 -5.45 -1.03
N ASN A 31 -2.37 -6.53 -0.80
CA ASN A 31 -2.02 -7.87 -1.27
C ASN A 31 -1.88 -7.93 -2.79
N ARG A 32 -2.79 -7.29 -3.53
CA ARG A 32 -2.70 -7.19 -4.99
C ARG A 32 -1.48 -6.41 -5.45
N ALA A 33 -1.16 -5.31 -4.78
CA ALA A 33 0.04 -4.52 -5.07
C ALA A 33 1.34 -5.31 -4.83
N LEU A 34 1.34 -6.21 -3.84
CA LEU A 34 2.49 -7.05 -3.48
C LEU A 34 2.50 -8.43 -4.14
N MET A 35 1.52 -8.73 -5.01
CA MET A 35 1.36 -10.06 -5.61
C MET A 35 1.21 -11.19 -4.56
N ILE A 36 0.64 -10.89 -3.39
CA ILE A 36 0.38 -11.83 -2.30
C ILE A 36 -1.06 -12.34 -2.42
N GLY A 37 -1.25 -13.66 -2.35
CA GLY A 37 -2.59 -14.26 -2.31
C GLY A 37 -3.36 -13.83 -1.07
N ARG A 38 -4.69 -13.63 -1.18
CA ARG A 38 -5.55 -13.16 -0.08
C ARG A 38 -5.33 -13.92 1.23
N SER A 39 -5.40 -15.26 1.17
CA SER A 39 -5.26 -16.11 2.37
C SER A 39 -3.90 -15.94 3.05
N THR A 40 -2.81 -15.89 2.26
CA THR A 40 -1.46 -15.67 2.75
C THR A 40 -1.30 -14.29 3.38
N GLY A 41 -1.80 -13.25 2.71
CA GLY A 41 -1.73 -11.88 3.22
C GLY A 41 -2.47 -11.70 4.54
N TYR A 42 -3.67 -12.26 4.67
CA TYR A 42 -4.42 -12.26 5.93
C TYR A 42 -3.73 -13.08 7.03
N ALA A 43 -3.10 -14.20 6.69
CA ALA A 43 -2.33 -15.00 7.65
C ALA A 43 -1.12 -14.23 8.19
N LEU A 44 -0.36 -13.58 7.30
CA LEU A 44 0.78 -12.73 7.66
C LEU A 44 0.35 -11.53 8.51
N ALA A 45 -0.73 -10.84 8.13
CA ALA A 45 -1.27 -9.72 8.90
C ALA A 45 -1.74 -10.14 10.30
N LYS A 46 -2.37 -11.31 10.42
CA LYS A 46 -2.78 -11.85 11.73
C LYS A 46 -1.59 -12.21 12.63
N ARG A 47 -0.47 -12.63 12.04
CA ARG A 47 0.78 -12.97 12.73
C ARG A 47 1.66 -11.75 13.02
N GLY A 48 1.35 -10.59 12.43
CA GLY A 48 2.20 -9.39 12.50
C GLY A 48 3.45 -9.48 11.62
N GLU A 49 3.48 -10.42 10.67
CA GLU A 49 4.61 -10.67 9.75
C GLU A 49 4.35 -10.10 8.35
N TYR A 50 3.35 -9.24 8.21
CA TYR A 50 3.08 -8.59 6.94
C TYR A 50 4.23 -7.61 6.61
N PRO A 51 4.70 -7.55 5.35
CA PRO A 51 5.87 -6.75 4.97
C PRO A 51 5.68 -5.23 5.13
N ILE A 52 4.44 -4.78 5.38
CA ILE A 52 4.05 -3.38 5.51
C ILE A 52 3.30 -3.22 6.83
N LYS A 53 3.41 -2.03 7.44
CA LYS A 53 2.65 -1.70 8.65
C LYS A 53 1.14 -1.82 8.42
N VAL A 54 0.54 -2.80 9.08
CA VAL A 54 -0.91 -3.01 9.13
C VAL A 54 -1.48 -2.46 10.43
N LEU A 55 -2.40 -1.50 10.31
CA LEU A 55 -3.23 -1.00 11.39
C LEU A 55 -4.44 -1.91 11.55
N ARG A 56 -4.63 -2.45 12.76
CA ARG A 56 -5.82 -3.23 13.10
C ARG A 56 -6.86 -2.31 13.74
N LEU A 57 -7.88 -1.94 12.98
CA LEU A 57 -8.96 -1.07 13.42
C LEU A 57 -10.21 -1.93 13.69
N GLY A 58 -10.29 -2.48 14.90
CA GLY A 58 -11.33 -3.43 15.29
C GLY A 58 -11.23 -4.73 14.49
N THR A 59 -12.22 -4.98 13.63
CA THR A 59 -12.26 -6.15 12.74
C THR A 59 -11.62 -5.92 11.38
N ALA A 60 -11.32 -4.66 11.03
CA ALA A 60 -10.74 -4.30 9.74
C ALA A 60 -9.21 -4.17 9.81
N TYR A 61 -8.53 -4.61 8.76
CA TYR A 61 -7.11 -4.36 8.54
C TYR A 61 -6.93 -3.21 7.57
N ARG A 62 -6.07 -2.26 7.92
CA ARG A 62 -5.73 -1.12 7.08
C ARG A 62 -4.23 -1.04 6.90
N VAL A 63 -3.78 -0.97 5.66
CA VAL A 63 -2.37 -0.84 5.31
C VAL A 63 -2.08 0.63 5.03
N VAL A 64 -0.99 1.15 5.59
CA VAL A 64 -0.59 2.54 5.37
C VAL A 64 0.00 2.68 3.97
N THR A 65 -0.62 3.50 3.13
CA THR A 65 -0.22 3.67 1.71
C THR A 65 1.20 4.21 1.60
N ALA A 66 1.61 5.12 2.51
CA ALA A 66 2.97 5.66 2.52
C ALA A 66 4.05 4.56 2.72
N ASP A 67 3.77 3.58 3.58
CA ASP A 67 4.69 2.47 3.86
C ASP A 67 4.72 1.47 2.68
N LEU A 68 3.57 1.22 2.05
CA LEU A 68 3.48 0.47 0.79
C LEU A 68 4.29 1.12 -0.34
N LEU A 69 4.14 2.43 -0.53
CA LEU A 69 4.88 3.18 -1.54
C LEU A 69 6.38 3.16 -1.23
N ASN A 70 6.77 3.33 0.03
CA ASN A 70 8.17 3.27 0.45
C ASN A 70 8.78 1.87 0.19
N LEU A 71 8.06 0.79 0.51
CA LEU A 71 8.49 -0.57 0.24
C LEU A 71 8.70 -0.82 -1.26
N LEU A 72 7.83 -0.25 -2.11
CA LEU A 72 7.92 -0.37 -3.57
C LEU A 72 8.94 0.59 -4.20
N GLY A 73 9.62 1.44 -3.42
CA GLY A 73 10.54 2.47 -3.92
C GLY A 73 9.85 3.63 -4.64
N LEU A 74 8.52 3.76 -4.47
CA LEU A 74 7.68 4.81 -5.05
C LEU A 74 7.35 5.93 -4.06
N GLY A 75 7.68 5.75 -2.78
CA GLY A 75 7.59 6.80 -1.79
C GLY A 75 8.54 7.93 -2.15
N GLN A 76 8.03 9.17 -2.21
CA GLN A 76 8.89 10.34 -2.15
C GLN A 76 9.75 10.19 -0.90
N GLN A 77 11.05 9.94 -1.06
CA GLN A 77 11.99 10.04 0.06
C GLN A 77 11.77 11.42 0.68
N PRO A 78 11.29 11.52 1.93
CA PRO A 78 11.24 12.80 2.59
C PRO A 78 12.70 13.19 2.85
N GLY A 79 13.23 14.01 1.94
CA GLY A 79 14.54 14.64 2.06
C GLY A 79 15.74 13.71 1.83
N ALA A 80 16.09 13.48 0.56
CA ALA A 80 17.50 13.71 0.18
C ALA A 80 17.73 15.23 0.13
N GLY A 81 17.50 15.89 1.26
CA GLY A 81 17.85 17.27 1.48
C GLY A 81 19.35 17.33 1.69
N GLN A 82 20.13 17.48 0.61
CA GLN A 82 21.22 18.45 0.55
C GLN A 82 21.95 18.69 1.89
N HIS A 83 22.64 17.66 2.39
CA HIS A 83 23.66 17.84 3.43
C HIS A 83 24.98 18.25 2.76
N GLY A 84 25.10 19.56 2.55
CA GLY A 84 26.32 20.38 2.64
C GLY A 84 27.61 19.92 1.94
N LEU A 85 28.12 20.79 1.07
CA LEU A 85 29.28 21.58 1.46
C LEU A 85 29.28 22.92 0.71
N ALA A 86 29.03 23.99 1.45
CA ALA A 86 29.61 25.29 1.16
C ALA A 86 31.09 25.20 1.55
N VAL A 87 31.99 25.41 0.59
CA VAL A 87 33.22 26.23 0.67
C VAL A 87 33.78 26.42 -0.73
#